data_AF-A0A2W4IL84-F1
#
_entry.id   AF-A0A2W4IL84-F1
#
_cell.length_a   1.000
_cell.length_b   1.000
_cell.length_c   1.000
_cell.angle_alpha   90.00
_cell.angle_beta   90.00
_cell.angle_gamma   90.00
#
_symmetry.space_group_name_H-M   'P 1'
#
loop_
_entity.id
_entity.type
_entity.pdbx_description
1 polymer ?
#
loop_
_entity_poly.entity_id
_entity_poly.type
_entity_poly.pdbx_seq_one_letter_code
_entity_poly.pdbx_strand_id
1 'polypeptide(L)'
;MQALKRFFFLLDRGLAQIAIVFVRLYQATLSPDKGLLSFFLKGRICTHEPHCSEYGLRCFKRYGFWHGLPKVSDRVLHCTPNMQKIYDPEHYRVVFFSSAPIGVPFLEALAADKRFEVVGVVTQEDKPVGRGLKLAPNIIKQTALELFPCASQITPSPSLSRGELLGKKSPLEQGRCLEGEGGFIQTPTKINPEKSIEGKNFFDRLESRKADFFVVIAYGKLMPQSLLDLPIFGAINVHGSLLPKYRGASPLQSVFLADEPQSGITIMHMDAGMDTGAMIDKLAFKLPFERTVKDLIAKIQKSGPQFLNDTLRSYAKAELQPQPQNESLATHCQKITKEQGEIQPSNDPLSEVYAKYRGYFLRPKVRFTLHEKKVVVEELILDEVHYQKSGAQPLRDEHFQLNPAIKSLLLKPEGKRAMDFQSFKNGYLKA
;
A
#
# COMPACT_ATOMS: atom_id res chain seq x y z
N MET A 1 9.48 28.71 -0.92
CA MET A 1 9.89 27.31 -1.21
C MET A 1 9.23 26.72 -2.47
N GLN A 2 7.91 26.76 -2.64
CA GLN A 2 7.25 26.22 -3.86
C GLN A 2 7.67 26.90 -5.17
N ALA A 3 7.83 28.23 -5.18
CA ALA A 3 8.31 28.96 -6.36
C ALA A 3 9.72 28.53 -6.79
N LEU A 4 10.61 28.29 -5.82
CA LEU A 4 11.96 27.83 -6.06
C LEU A 4 11.99 26.37 -6.57
N LYS A 5 11.19 25.47 -5.96
CA LYS A 5 11.02 24.09 -6.46
C LYS A 5 10.45 24.08 -7.88
N ARG A 6 9.47 24.95 -8.19
CA ARG A 6 8.94 25.13 -9.55
C ARG A 6 9.98 25.65 -10.54
N PHE A 7 10.81 26.62 -10.14
CA PHE A 7 11.88 27.14 -10.98
C PHE A 7 12.88 26.04 -11.35
N PHE A 8 13.39 25.29 -10.36
CA PHE A 8 14.31 24.18 -10.61
C PHE A 8 13.67 23.07 -11.47
N PHE A 9 12.39 22.76 -11.26
CA PHE A 9 11.66 21.83 -12.11
C PHE A 9 11.55 22.30 -13.57
N LEU A 10 11.23 23.58 -13.79
CA LEU A 10 11.15 24.16 -15.14
C LEU A 10 12.53 24.20 -15.81
N LEU A 11 13.58 24.56 -15.07
CA LEU A 11 14.96 24.55 -15.56
C LEU A 11 15.39 23.14 -15.97
N ASP A 12 15.14 22.14 -15.11
CA ASP A 12 15.43 20.74 -15.38
C ASP A 12 14.70 20.25 -16.65
N ARG A 13 13.42 20.60 -16.80
CA ARG A 13 12.65 20.28 -18.00
C ARG A 13 13.17 21.01 -19.25
N GLY A 14 13.59 22.27 -19.13
CA GLY A 14 14.19 23.04 -20.22
C GLY A 14 15.49 22.41 -20.70
N LEU A 15 16.40 22.07 -19.78
CA LEU A 15 17.65 21.35 -20.08
C LEU A 15 17.37 19.98 -20.70
N ALA A 16 16.35 19.27 -20.21
CA ALA A 16 15.95 17.99 -20.78
C ALA A 16 15.49 18.13 -22.23
N GLN A 17 14.75 19.18 -22.57
CA GLN A 17 14.34 19.44 -23.96
C GLN A 17 15.54 19.73 -24.86
N ILE A 18 16.51 20.52 -24.40
CA ILE A 18 17.75 20.76 -25.14
C ILE A 18 18.48 19.42 -25.40
N ALA A 19 18.63 18.58 -24.37
CA ALA A 19 19.23 17.26 -24.54
C ALA A 19 18.45 16.36 -25.51
N ILE A 20 17.11 16.37 -25.45
CA ILE A 20 16.25 15.64 -26.38
C ILE A 20 16.47 16.10 -27.83
N VAL A 21 16.61 17.41 -28.06
CA VAL A 21 16.90 17.96 -29.40
C VAL A 21 18.23 17.43 -29.93
N PHE A 22 19.28 17.46 -29.11
CA PHE A 22 20.59 16.90 -29.49
C PHE A 22 20.54 15.39 -29.77
N VAL A 23 19.84 14.62 -28.93
CA VAL A 23 19.66 13.18 -29.14
C VAL A 23 18.89 12.90 -30.45
N ARG A 24 17.85 13.68 -30.75
CA ARG A 24 17.11 13.56 -32.02
C ARG A 24 17.96 13.93 -33.23
N LEU A 25 18.78 14.97 -33.13
CA LEU A 25 19.72 15.34 -34.19
C LEU A 25 20.72 14.20 -34.46
N TYR A 26 21.27 13.60 -33.41
CA TYR A 26 22.11 12.41 -33.51
C TYR A 26 21.36 11.23 -34.17
N GLN A 27 20.12 10.95 -33.72
CA GLN A 27 19.28 9.90 -34.31
C GLN A 27 19.01 10.09 -35.81
N ALA A 28 18.86 11.33 -36.27
CA ALA A 28 18.62 11.64 -37.67
C ALA A 28 19.88 11.60 -38.55
N THR A 29 21.07 11.78 -37.97
CA THR A 29 22.32 11.96 -38.71
C THR A 29 23.28 10.78 -38.55
N LEU A 30 23.92 10.70 -37.38
CA LEU A 30 25.05 9.82 -37.09
C LEU A 30 24.66 8.47 -36.48
N SER A 31 23.40 8.31 -36.05
CA SER A 31 22.92 7.08 -35.43
C SER A 31 23.02 5.90 -36.39
N PRO A 32 23.74 4.83 -36.02
CA PRO A 32 23.86 3.62 -36.84
C PRO A 32 22.52 2.87 -37.00
N ASP A 33 21.56 3.12 -36.11
CA ASP A 33 20.30 2.40 -35.97
C ASP A 33 19.07 3.15 -36.51
N LYS A 34 19.08 4.50 -36.50
CA LYS A 34 17.93 5.32 -36.94
C LYS A 34 18.22 6.35 -38.03
N GLY A 35 19.50 6.65 -38.29
CA GLY A 35 19.92 7.65 -39.28
C GLY A 35 20.14 7.08 -40.67
N LEU A 36 20.83 7.85 -41.53
CA LEU A 36 21.22 7.45 -42.90
C LEU A 36 22.02 6.13 -42.95
N LEU A 37 22.77 5.85 -41.88
CA LEU A 37 23.56 4.62 -41.72
C LEU A 37 22.72 3.37 -41.40
N SER A 38 21.45 3.54 -41.00
CA SER A 38 20.56 2.42 -40.65
C SER A 38 20.27 1.51 -41.84
N PHE A 39 20.32 2.03 -43.08
CA PHE A 39 20.15 1.23 -44.30
C PHE A 39 21.17 0.08 -44.40
N PHE A 40 22.38 0.27 -43.86
CA PHE A 40 23.47 -0.71 -43.93
C PHE A 40 23.69 -1.50 -42.63
N LEU A 41 23.25 -0.98 -41.48
CA LEU A 41 23.70 -1.45 -40.17
C LEU A 41 22.57 -1.90 -39.21
N LYS A 42 21.29 -1.73 -39.59
CA LYS A 42 20.14 -2.05 -38.74
C LYS A 42 20.14 -3.54 -38.34
N GLY A 43 20.10 -3.80 -37.03
CA GLY A 43 20.10 -5.14 -36.45
C GLY A 43 21.46 -5.84 -36.36
N ARG A 44 22.55 -5.21 -36.81
CA ARG A 44 23.90 -5.83 -36.84
C ARG A 44 24.87 -5.34 -35.77
N ILE A 45 24.58 -4.23 -35.09
CA ILE A 45 25.53 -3.56 -34.17
C ILE A 45 25.16 -3.72 -32.69
N CYS A 46 23.88 -3.71 -32.35
CA CYS A 46 23.43 -3.69 -30.96
C CYS A 46 22.24 -4.63 -30.79
N THR A 47 22.34 -5.51 -29.79
CA THR A 47 21.30 -6.50 -29.43
C THR A 47 20.35 -6.00 -28.33
N HIS A 48 20.59 -4.80 -27.80
CA HIS A 48 19.79 -4.23 -26.70
C HIS A 48 18.65 -3.34 -27.22
N GLU A 49 17.46 -3.53 -26.66
CA GLU A 49 16.26 -2.74 -26.95
C GLU A 49 15.70 -2.09 -25.66
N PRO A 50 15.31 -0.79 -25.66
CA PRO A 50 15.57 0.20 -26.73
C PRO A 50 17.07 0.48 -26.87
N HIS A 51 17.56 0.95 -28.03
CA HIS A 51 18.96 1.37 -28.19
C HIS A 51 19.33 2.56 -27.29
N CYS A 52 20.63 2.82 -27.07
CA CYS A 52 21.11 3.85 -26.13
C CYS A 52 20.58 5.26 -26.44
N SER A 53 20.44 5.63 -27.71
CA SER A 53 19.89 6.94 -28.12
C SER A 53 18.40 7.05 -27.78
N GLU A 54 17.62 6.01 -28.08
CA GLU A 54 16.19 5.93 -27.76
C GLU A 54 15.96 5.87 -26.25
N TYR A 55 16.77 5.10 -25.53
CA TYR A 55 16.80 5.08 -24.07
C TYR A 55 17.08 6.46 -23.50
N GLY A 56 18.08 7.18 -24.03
CA GLY A 56 18.41 8.52 -23.59
C GLY A 56 17.24 9.48 -23.75
N LEU A 57 16.57 9.42 -24.91
CA LEU A 57 15.38 10.21 -25.19
C LEU A 57 14.24 9.89 -24.22
N ARG A 58 14.00 8.60 -23.93
CA ARG A 58 13.00 8.17 -22.94
C ARG A 58 13.38 8.62 -21.52
N CYS A 59 14.66 8.54 -21.13
CA CYS A 59 15.15 8.99 -19.84
C CYS A 59 14.96 10.49 -19.62
N PHE A 60 15.37 11.34 -20.57
CA PHE A 60 15.20 12.79 -20.44
C PHE A 60 13.73 13.21 -20.42
N LYS A 61 12.88 12.58 -21.25
CA LYS A 61 11.43 12.85 -21.22
C LYS A 61 10.81 12.50 -19.88
N ARG A 62 11.24 11.39 -19.28
CA ARG A 62 10.66 10.85 -18.05
C ARG A 62 11.20 11.52 -16.80
N TYR A 63 12.51 11.46 -16.61
CA TYR A 63 13.20 11.85 -15.37
C TYR A 63 13.69 13.30 -15.37
N GLY A 64 13.56 14.02 -16.49
CA GLY A 64 14.19 15.32 -16.66
C GLY A 64 15.70 15.19 -16.91
N PHE A 65 16.42 16.30 -16.86
CA PHE A 65 17.84 16.34 -17.20
C PHE A 65 18.70 15.77 -16.08
N TRP A 66 18.51 16.24 -14.84
CA TRP A 66 19.40 15.92 -13.73
C TRP A 66 19.33 14.45 -13.30
N HIS A 67 18.14 13.83 -13.40
CA HIS A 67 17.98 12.41 -13.11
C HIS A 67 18.07 11.54 -14.38
N GLY A 68 17.78 12.11 -15.55
CA GLY A 68 17.92 11.43 -16.83
C GLY A 68 19.39 11.21 -17.18
N LEU A 69 20.22 12.26 -17.11
CA LEU A 69 21.62 12.24 -17.55
C LEU A 69 22.43 11.12 -16.87
N PRO A 70 22.41 10.94 -15.54
CA PRO A 70 23.13 9.83 -14.90
C PRO A 70 22.67 8.45 -15.39
N LYS A 71 21.35 8.27 -15.65
CA LYS A 71 20.81 7.02 -16.19
C LYS A 71 21.29 6.79 -17.62
N VAL A 72 21.32 7.84 -18.46
CA VAL A 72 21.85 7.78 -19.84
C VAL A 72 23.34 7.46 -19.82
N SER A 73 24.13 8.19 -19.05
CA SER A 73 25.58 8.00 -18.92
C SER A 73 25.92 6.61 -18.42
N ASP A 74 25.22 6.11 -17.39
CA ASP A 74 25.42 4.76 -16.87
C ASP A 74 25.20 3.71 -17.96
N ARG A 75 24.15 3.85 -18.78
CA ARG A 75 23.93 2.94 -19.91
C ARG A 75 25.01 3.06 -20.96
N VAL A 76 25.34 4.28 -21.41
CA VAL A 76 26.32 4.49 -22.50
C VAL A 76 27.70 3.97 -22.10
N LEU A 77 28.12 4.19 -20.85
CA LEU A 77 29.47 3.83 -20.39
C LEU A 77 29.61 2.36 -20.02
N HIS A 78 28.54 1.71 -19.54
CA HIS A 78 28.66 0.36 -18.99
C HIS A 78 28.00 -0.71 -19.87
N CYS A 79 27.05 -0.37 -20.74
CA CYS A 79 26.32 -1.37 -21.53
C CYS A 79 27.25 -2.13 -22.49
N THR A 80 27.47 -3.42 -22.22
CA THR A 80 28.21 -4.35 -23.10
C THR A 80 27.26 -5.37 -23.73
N PRO A 81 27.64 -6.04 -24.84
CA PRO A 81 26.80 -7.04 -25.51
C PRO A 81 26.34 -8.20 -24.61
N ASN A 82 27.12 -8.54 -23.57
CA ASN A 82 26.85 -9.65 -22.64
C ASN A 82 26.26 -9.19 -21.29
N MET A 83 25.87 -7.93 -21.17
CA MET A 83 25.37 -7.39 -19.91
C MET A 83 23.94 -7.87 -19.60
N GLN A 84 23.68 -8.20 -18.32
CA GLN A 84 22.36 -8.64 -17.83
C GLN A 84 21.54 -7.55 -17.13
N LYS A 85 22.10 -6.35 -16.95
CA LYS A 85 21.42 -5.22 -16.32
C LYS A 85 20.27 -4.73 -17.21
N ILE A 86 19.08 -4.61 -16.64
CA ILE A 86 17.87 -4.16 -17.35
C ILE A 86 17.91 -2.64 -17.47
N TYR A 87 17.91 -2.14 -18.70
CA TYR A 87 17.81 -0.72 -19.03
C TYR A 87 16.48 -0.42 -19.71
N ASP A 88 15.40 -0.57 -18.96
CA ASP A 88 14.07 -0.17 -19.40
C ASP A 88 13.66 1.12 -18.68
N PRO A 89 13.44 2.23 -19.41
CA PRO A 89 12.96 3.45 -18.81
C PRO A 89 11.51 3.34 -18.35
N GLU A 90 10.79 2.24 -18.57
CA GLU A 90 9.51 1.92 -17.92
C GLU A 90 9.66 0.98 -16.71
N HIS A 91 10.90 0.67 -16.30
CA HIS A 91 11.18 -0.05 -15.07
C HIS A 91 11.31 0.92 -13.88
N TYR A 92 10.76 0.55 -12.72
CA TYR A 92 10.67 1.39 -11.53
C TYR A 92 11.19 0.68 -10.29
N ARG A 93 12.07 1.34 -9.55
CA ARG A 93 12.56 0.87 -8.26
C ARG A 93 11.62 1.34 -7.16
N VAL A 94 11.09 0.41 -6.38
CA VAL A 94 10.10 0.70 -5.33
C VAL A 94 10.64 0.28 -3.97
N VAL A 95 10.53 1.16 -2.98
CA VAL A 95 10.58 0.75 -1.57
C VAL A 95 9.14 0.68 -1.05
N PHE A 96 8.77 -0.48 -0.52
CA PHE A 96 7.41 -0.73 -0.04
C PHE A 96 7.34 -0.61 1.49
N PHE A 97 6.39 0.16 1.99
CA PHE A 97 6.14 0.39 3.41
C PHE A 97 4.75 -0.11 3.79
N SER A 98 4.67 -1.11 4.67
CA SER A 98 3.40 -1.55 5.25
C SER A 98 3.61 -2.27 6.56
N SER A 99 2.57 -2.39 7.37
CA SER A 99 2.58 -3.22 8.59
C SER A 99 1.29 -4.01 8.80
N ALA A 100 0.35 -3.90 7.87
CA ALA A 100 -0.99 -4.44 8.00
C ALA A 100 -1.28 -5.47 6.91
N PRO A 101 -2.11 -6.51 7.18
CA PRO A 101 -2.46 -7.54 6.20
C PRO A 101 -3.04 -7.00 4.89
N ILE A 102 -3.69 -5.84 4.91
CA ILE A 102 -4.23 -5.21 3.69
C ILE A 102 -3.14 -4.91 2.65
N GLY A 103 -1.88 -4.69 3.08
CA GLY A 103 -0.77 -4.39 2.17
C GLY A 103 -0.14 -5.62 1.51
N VAL A 104 -0.43 -6.85 1.96
CA VAL A 104 0.18 -8.07 1.40
C VAL A 104 -0.07 -8.22 -0.11
N PRO A 105 -1.33 -8.12 -0.61
CA PRO A 105 -1.59 -8.27 -2.05
C PRO A 105 -0.96 -7.17 -2.91
N PHE A 106 -0.73 -5.98 -2.33
CA PHE A 106 -0.04 -4.89 -3.02
C PHE A 106 1.45 -5.18 -3.18
N LEU A 107 2.10 -5.73 -2.15
CA LEU A 107 3.49 -6.16 -2.23
C LEU A 107 3.66 -7.29 -3.27
N GLU A 108 2.77 -8.28 -3.24
CA GLU A 108 2.77 -9.40 -4.19
C GLU A 108 2.59 -8.92 -5.64
N ALA A 109 1.65 -8.00 -5.88
CA ALA A 109 1.42 -7.45 -7.22
C ALA A 109 2.60 -6.61 -7.74
N LEU A 110 3.24 -5.82 -6.86
CA LEU A 110 4.46 -5.09 -7.22
C LEU A 110 5.61 -6.05 -7.53
N ALA A 111 5.75 -7.14 -6.77
CA ALA A 111 6.79 -8.15 -6.99
C ALA A 111 6.58 -8.96 -8.29
N ALA A 112 5.32 -9.23 -8.65
CA ALA A 112 4.97 -10.00 -9.83
C ALA A 112 5.05 -9.19 -11.15
N ASP A 113 4.92 -7.87 -11.06
CA ASP A 113 4.89 -6.99 -12.22
C ASP A 113 6.31 -6.59 -12.64
N LYS A 114 6.73 -7.04 -13.84
CA LYS A 114 8.08 -6.80 -14.40
C LYS A 114 8.43 -5.32 -14.58
N ARG A 115 7.43 -4.44 -14.57
CA ARG A 115 7.64 -2.98 -14.60
C ARG A 115 8.24 -2.48 -13.29
N PHE A 116 8.10 -3.21 -12.18
CA PHE A 116 8.59 -2.79 -10.87
C PHE A 116 9.70 -3.73 -10.38
N GLU A 117 10.66 -3.15 -9.68
CA GLU A 117 11.67 -3.85 -8.87
C GLU A 117 11.47 -3.37 -7.43
N VAL A 118 11.01 -4.26 -6.56
CA VAL A 118 11.01 -3.97 -5.13
C VAL A 118 12.45 -4.04 -4.65
N VAL A 119 13.02 -2.89 -4.26
CA VAL A 119 14.42 -2.73 -3.85
C VAL A 119 14.59 -2.63 -2.33
N GLY A 120 13.48 -2.62 -1.60
CA GLY A 120 13.44 -2.74 -0.15
C GLY A 120 12.02 -2.82 0.38
N VAL A 121 11.86 -3.45 1.54
CA VAL A 121 10.60 -3.55 2.27
C VAL A 121 10.80 -2.99 3.67
N VAL A 122 9.89 -2.12 4.11
CA VAL A 122 9.91 -1.50 5.43
C VAL A 122 8.63 -1.84 6.16
N THR A 123 8.76 -2.38 7.37
CA THR A 123 7.62 -2.73 8.23
C THR A 123 7.90 -2.35 9.68
N GLN A 124 6.86 -2.32 10.51
CA GLN A 124 7.03 -2.22 11.97
C GLN A 124 7.73 -3.46 12.51
N GLU A 125 8.35 -3.28 13.68
CA GLU A 125 9.00 -4.35 14.43
C GLU A 125 8.05 -5.51 14.73
N ASP A 126 8.65 -6.67 14.97
CA ASP A 126 7.99 -7.88 15.40
C ASP A 126 7.31 -7.64 16.76
N LYS A 127 6.08 -8.12 16.91
CA LYS A 127 5.28 -7.87 18.11
C LYS A 127 4.91 -9.17 18.81
N PRO A 128 4.80 -9.16 20.16
CA PRO A 128 4.20 -10.25 20.89
C PRO A 128 2.76 -10.50 20.42
N VAL A 129 2.43 -11.74 20.07
CA VAL A 129 1.07 -12.14 19.66
C VAL A 129 0.54 -13.31 20.48
N GLY A 130 -0.79 -13.35 20.62
CA GLY A 130 -1.50 -14.41 21.33
C GLY A 130 -1.30 -14.40 22.85
N ARG A 131 -1.85 -15.41 23.53
CA ARG A 131 -1.85 -15.52 25.00
C ARG A 131 -0.46 -15.77 25.61
N GLY A 132 0.45 -16.38 24.84
CA GLY A 132 1.82 -16.66 25.27
C GLY A 132 2.82 -15.56 24.95
N LEU A 133 2.36 -14.43 24.37
CA LEU A 133 3.19 -13.26 24.01
C LEU A 133 4.48 -13.62 23.26
N LYS A 134 4.44 -14.69 22.45
CA LYS A 134 5.58 -15.07 21.62
C LYS A 134 5.78 -13.99 20.57
N LEU A 135 7.04 -13.57 20.42
CA LEU A 135 7.42 -12.61 19.39
C LEU A 135 7.12 -13.24 18.02
N ALA A 136 6.27 -12.60 17.23
CA ALA A 136 5.95 -13.05 15.88
C ALA A 136 6.33 -11.97 14.87
N PRO A 137 6.91 -12.38 13.72
CA PRO A 137 7.25 -11.44 12.69
C PRO A 137 6.02 -10.75 12.11
N ASN A 138 6.17 -9.49 11.72
CA ASN A 138 5.08 -8.79 11.02
C ASN A 138 4.69 -9.56 9.75
N ILE A 139 3.40 -9.58 9.40
CA ILE A 139 2.93 -10.28 8.20
C ILE A 139 3.64 -9.80 6.92
N ILE A 140 3.94 -8.51 6.81
CA ILE A 140 4.67 -7.95 5.66
C ILE A 140 6.12 -8.43 5.64
N LYS A 141 6.74 -8.61 6.82
CA LYS A 141 8.07 -9.21 6.94
C LYS A 141 8.05 -10.66 6.48
N GLN A 142 7.07 -11.45 6.91
CA GLN A 142 6.91 -12.85 6.50
C GLN A 142 6.75 -12.97 4.98
N THR A 143 5.80 -12.23 4.40
CA THR A 143 5.56 -12.23 2.95
C THR A 143 6.80 -11.77 2.17
N ALA A 144 7.53 -10.76 2.65
CA ALA A 144 8.75 -10.31 1.98
C ALA A 144 9.87 -11.38 1.99
N LEU A 145 9.99 -12.16 3.08
CA LEU A 145 10.94 -13.28 3.13
C LEU A 145 10.56 -14.38 2.13
N GLU A 146 9.26 -14.63 1.94
CA GLU A 146 8.75 -15.62 0.98
C GLU A 146 8.90 -15.19 -0.48
N LEU A 147 8.60 -13.92 -0.79
CA LEU A 147 8.65 -13.38 -2.16
C LEU A 147 10.08 -13.13 -2.67
N PHE A 148 11.00 -12.81 -1.75
CA PHE A 148 12.37 -12.47 -2.09
C PHE A 148 13.38 -13.38 -1.39
N PRO A 149 13.32 -14.71 -1.62
CA PRO A 149 14.22 -15.65 -0.98
C PRO A 149 15.65 -15.42 -1.44
N CYS A 150 16.59 -15.55 -0.51
CA CYS A 150 18.01 -15.41 -0.83
C CYS A 150 18.60 -16.74 -1.32
N ALA A 151 19.57 -16.69 -2.23
CA ALA A 151 20.26 -17.88 -2.76
C ALA A 151 21.00 -18.71 -1.69
N SER A 152 21.14 -18.22 -0.45
CA SER A 152 21.76 -18.93 0.67
C SER A 152 20.82 -19.86 1.46
N GLN A 153 19.52 -19.93 1.12
CA GLN A 153 18.57 -20.85 1.77
C GLN A 153 18.30 -22.15 0.98
N ILE A 154 19.12 -22.48 -0.03
CA ILE A 154 19.12 -23.84 -0.58
C ILE A 154 19.92 -24.73 0.38
N THR A 155 19.23 -25.47 1.24
CA THR A 155 19.79 -26.65 1.88
C THR A 155 20.27 -27.61 0.79
N PRO A 156 21.50 -28.18 0.86
CA PRO A 156 21.89 -29.21 -0.09
C PRO A 156 21.01 -30.43 0.15
N SER A 157 20.09 -30.71 -0.77
CA SER A 157 19.50 -32.05 -0.89
C SER A 157 20.64 -33.03 -1.22
N PRO A 158 20.83 -34.11 -0.46
CA PRO A 158 21.86 -35.09 -0.76
C PRO A 158 21.33 -36.05 -1.83
N SER A 159 21.26 -35.63 -3.10
CA SER A 159 21.07 -36.54 -4.25
C SER A 159 20.91 -35.81 -5.59
N LEU A 160 21.87 -34.99 -6.03
CA LEU A 160 21.94 -34.64 -7.44
C LEU A 160 23.39 -34.71 -7.93
N SER A 161 23.61 -35.64 -8.87
CA SER A 161 24.90 -35.86 -9.54
C SER A 161 25.32 -34.64 -10.35
N ARG A 162 26.63 -34.46 -10.44
CA ARG A 162 27.39 -33.28 -10.88
C ARG A 162 27.27 -32.90 -12.38
N GLY A 163 26.13 -33.16 -13.03
CA GLY A 163 25.98 -33.10 -14.49
C GLY A 163 24.95 -32.13 -15.08
N GLU A 164 24.00 -31.58 -14.31
CA GLU A 164 22.83 -30.89 -14.91
C GLU A 164 22.51 -29.50 -14.31
N LEU A 165 23.51 -28.63 -14.23
CA LEU A 165 23.29 -27.20 -13.90
C LEU A 165 23.96 -26.30 -14.95
N LEU A 166 23.48 -26.37 -16.19
CA LEU A 166 23.74 -25.35 -17.21
C LEU A 166 22.40 -24.78 -17.67
N GLY A 167 21.92 -23.79 -16.91
CA GLY A 167 20.65 -23.08 -17.15
C GLY A 167 20.59 -21.78 -16.35
N LYS A 168 21.22 -20.74 -16.89
CA LYS A 168 21.09 -19.29 -16.64
C LYS A 168 20.51 -18.85 -15.28
N LYS A 169 21.38 -18.40 -14.38
CA LYS A 169 21.05 -17.55 -13.22
C LYS A 169 21.62 -16.15 -13.41
N SER A 170 20.88 -15.14 -12.98
CA SER A 170 21.27 -13.74 -13.13
C SER A 170 22.18 -13.27 -11.98
N PRO A 171 23.09 -12.30 -12.21
CA PRO A 171 24.00 -11.75 -11.18
C PRO A 171 23.32 -11.13 -9.95
N LEU A 172 21.98 -11.01 -9.91
CA LEU A 172 21.20 -10.50 -8.78
C LEU A 172 21.05 -11.51 -7.62
N GLU A 173 21.66 -12.69 -7.72
CA GLU A 173 21.63 -13.74 -6.69
C GLU A 173 22.67 -13.56 -5.57
N GLN A 174 23.66 -12.66 -5.68
CA GLN A 174 24.82 -12.64 -4.76
C GLN A 174 24.83 -11.56 -3.64
N GLY A 175 23.72 -10.92 -3.28
CA GLY A 175 23.79 -9.85 -2.27
C GLY A 175 22.53 -9.46 -1.50
N ARG A 176 21.56 -10.35 -1.30
CA ARG A 176 20.33 -10.04 -0.53
C ARG A 176 20.37 -10.62 0.89
N CYS A 177 21.19 -10.09 1.78
CA CYS A 177 21.09 -10.43 3.20
C CYS A 177 19.81 -9.79 3.80
N LEU A 178 18.96 -10.62 4.42
CA LEU A 178 17.58 -10.29 4.78
C LEU A 178 17.38 -9.75 6.19
N GLU A 179 18.39 -9.74 7.07
CA GLU A 179 18.34 -9.06 8.38
C GLU A 179 19.73 -8.52 8.78
N GLY A 180 19.78 -7.38 9.47
CA GLY A 180 21.02 -6.71 9.90
C GLY A 180 21.45 -5.51 9.04
N GLU A 181 22.50 -4.81 9.47
CA GLU A 181 22.96 -3.53 8.90
C GLU A 181 23.09 -3.57 7.37
N GLY A 182 22.17 -2.90 6.65
CA GLY A 182 22.15 -2.86 5.18
C GLY A 182 21.06 -3.72 4.50
N GLY A 183 20.24 -4.44 5.28
CA GLY A 183 19.28 -5.44 4.78
C GLY A 183 18.17 -4.93 3.85
N PHE A 184 17.68 -5.84 3.00
CA PHE A 184 16.57 -5.60 2.06
C PHE A 184 15.24 -5.37 2.80
N ILE A 185 14.99 -6.11 3.88
CA ILE A 185 13.86 -5.91 4.79
C ILE A 185 14.33 -5.09 5.99
N GLN A 186 13.60 -4.03 6.34
CA GLN A 186 13.96 -3.11 7.42
C GLN A 186 12.80 -2.94 8.40
N THR A 187 13.10 -3.02 9.70
CA THR A 187 12.16 -2.79 10.80
C THR A 187 12.66 -1.71 11.75
N PRO A 188 12.84 -0.46 11.28
CA PRO A 188 13.43 0.60 12.09
C PRO A 188 12.49 0.99 13.23
N THR A 189 13.01 1.07 14.45
CA THR A 189 12.32 1.69 15.60
C THR A 189 12.18 3.20 15.42
N LYS A 190 13.27 3.86 15.01
CA LYS A 190 13.31 5.31 14.76
C LYS A 190 13.60 5.59 13.29
N ILE A 191 12.80 6.46 12.67
CA ILE A 191 12.91 6.80 11.24
C ILE A 191 13.33 8.26 10.97
N ASN A 192 13.44 9.08 12.03
CA ASN A 192 13.80 10.48 11.86
C ASN A 192 15.33 10.65 11.91
N PRO A 193 15.99 11.06 10.80
CA PRO A 193 17.45 11.11 10.73
C PRO A 193 18.08 12.17 11.63
N GLU A 194 17.35 13.25 11.95
CA GLU A 194 17.85 14.33 12.80
C GLU A 194 17.74 13.98 14.29
N LYS A 195 16.91 12.99 14.64
CA LYS A 195 16.58 12.64 16.04
C LYS A 195 17.32 11.41 16.57
N SER A 196 17.96 10.60 15.71
CA SER A 196 18.75 9.45 16.16
C SER A 196 19.75 8.96 15.12
N ILE A 197 20.83 8.35 15.61
CA ILE A 197 21.81 7.62 14.78
C ILE A 197 21.12 6.52 13.99
N GLU A 198 20.20 5.77 14.61
CA GLU A 198 19.41 4.75 13.92
C GLU A 198 18.60 5.33 12.75
N GLY A 199 17.97 6.49 12.95
CA GLY A 199 17.20 7.17 11.92
C GLY A 199 18.08 7.66 10.78
N LYS A 200 19.30 8.14 11.08
CA LYS A 200 20.29 8.51 10.07
C LYS A 200 20.73 7.31 9.27
N ASN A 201 21.13 6.22 9.93
CA ASN A 201 21.53 4.99 9.25
C ASN A 201 20.38 4.42 8.40
N PHE A 202 19.13 4.55 8.86
CA PHE A 202 17.94 4.17 8.09
C PHE A 202 17.77 5.04 6.83
N PHE A 203 17.93 6.36 6.98
CA PHE A 203 17.90 7.29 5.87
C PHE A 203 18.97 6.95 4.83
N ASP A 204 20.24 6.80 5.24
CA ASP A 204 21.37 6.52 4.35
C ASP A 204 21.14 5.22 3.56
N ARG A 205 20.59 4.18 4.23
CA ARG A 205 20.22 2.93 3.58
C ARG A 205 19.11 3.12 2.54
N LEU A 206 18.07 3.91 2.84
CA LEU A 206 17.00 4.17 1.88
C LEU A 206 17.47 5.01 0.70
N GLU A 207 18.29 6.03 0.94
CA GLU A 207 18.89 6.87 -0.09
C GLU A 207 19.74 6.01 -1.05
N SER A 208 20.53 5.07 -0.52
CA SER A 208 21.33 4.16 -1.34
C SER A 208 20.51 3.27 -2.28
N ARG A 209 19.21 3.04 -2.01
CA ARG A 209 18.34 2.23 -2.87
C ARG A 209 18.00 2.93 -4.18
N LYS A 210 18.13 4.26 -4.25
CA LYS A 210 17.80 5.07 -5.44
C LYS A 210 16.40 4.74 -5.98
N ALA A 211 15.42 4.77 -5.08
CA ALA A 211 14.05 4.41 -5.41
C ALA A 211 13.40 5.46 -6.33
N ASP A 212 12.61 5.01 -7.29
CA ASP A 212 11.74 5.89 -8.07
C ASP A 212 10.46 6.21 -7.28
N PHE A 213 9.94 5.25 -6.49
CA PHE A 213 8.78 5.43 -5.61
C PHE A 213 9.01 4.90 -4.20
N PHE A 214 8.44 5.57 -3.21
CA PHE A 214 8.06 4.93 -1.96
C PHE A 214 6.56 4.64 -2.00
N VAL A 215 6.15 3.39 -1.82
CA VAL A 215 4.74 2.99 -1.76
C VAL A 215 4.41 2.70 -0.30
N VAL A 216 3.45 3.43 0.26
CA VAL A 216 3.08 3.37 1.67
C VAL A 216 1.64 2.91 1.81
N ILE A 217 1.41 1.89 2.64
CA ILE A 217 0.09 1.33 2.90
C ILE A 217 0.03 0.94 4.37
N ALA A 218 -0.74 1.66 5.19
CA ALA A 218 -0.96 1.32 6.61
C ALA A 218 0.34 1.04 7.40
N TYR A 219 1.39 1.86 7.20
CA TYR A 219 2.68 1.73 7.89
C TYR A 219 2.64 2.24 9.33
N GLY A 220 1.85 3.27 9.63
CA GLY A 220 1.55 3.70 11.00
C GLY A 220 2.61 4.53 11.72
N LYS A 221 3.74 4.88 11.07
CA LYS A 221 4.71 5.88 11.56
C LYS A 221 4.67 7.13 10.68
N LEU A 222 4.78 8.30 11.30
CA LEU A 222 4.85 9.59 10.58
C LEU A 222 6.23 9.74 9.91
N MET A 223 6.25 9.91 8.60
CA MET A 223 7.50 10.05 7.83
C MET A 223 7.96 11.52 7.80
N PRO A 224 9.21 11.83 8.19
CA PRO A 224 9.77 13.17 8.05
C PRO A 224 9.93 13.56 6.57
N GLN A 225 9.90 14.87 6.28
CA GLN A 225 10.01 15.40 4.93
C GLN A 225 11.29 14.94 4.20
N SER A 226 12.40 14.80 4.93
CA SER A 226 13.65 14.30 4.36
C SER A 226 13.50 12.93 3.71
N LEU A 227 12.71 12.01 4.29
CA LEU A 227 12.40 10.72 3.68
C LEU A 227 11.39 10.83 2.53
N LEU A 228 10.41 11.72 2.65
CA LEU A 228 9.39 11.92 1.61
C LEU A 228 9.99 12.47 0.30
N ASP A 229 11.08 13.22 0.40
CA ASP A 229 11.80 13.84 -0.73
C ASP A 229 12.82 12.89 -1.41
N LEU A 230 13.12 11.71 -0.84
CA LEU A 230 14.07 10.74 -1.42
C LEU A 230 13.65 10.14 -2.77
N PRO A 231 12.43 9.57 -2.92
CA PRO A 231 12.03 8.94 -4.18
C PRO A 231 11.81 9.96 -5.30
N ILE A 232 12.27 9.62 -6.51
CA ILE A 232 12.24 10.52 -7.68
C ILE A 232 10.81 11.01 -8.02
N PHE A 233 9.83 10.11 -7.98
CA PHE A 233 8.43 10.43 -8.23
C PHE A 233 7.64 10.70 -6.93
N GLY A 234 8.29 10.63 -5.77
CA GLY A 234 7.68 10.92 -4.48
C GLY A 234 7.20 9.70 -3.70
N ALA A 235 6.89 9.95 -2.43
CA ALA A 235 6.26 8.99 -1.54
C ALA A 235 4.74 9.01 -1.75
N ILE A 236 4.18 7.84 -2.05
CA ILE A 236 2.79 7.64 -2.45
C ILE A 236 2.09 6.78 -1.39
N ASN A 237 0.96 7.24 -0.86
CA ASN A 237 0.13 6.49 0.07
C ASN A 237 -1.10 5.91 -0.63
N VAL A 238 -1.47 4.68 -0.30
CA VAL A 238 -2.79 4.10 -0.63
C VAL A 238 -3.71 4.30 0.57
N HIS A 239 -4.51 5.37 0.52
CA HIS A 239 -5.42 5.72 1.60
C HIS A 239 -6.75 4.99 1.50
N GLY A 240 -7.26 4.49 2.61
CA GLY A 240 -8.46 3.65 2.69
C GLY A 240 -9.81 4.38 2.62
N SER A 241 -9.87 5.54 1.98
CA SER A 241 -11.12 6.26 1.71
C SER A 241 -11.05 7.05 0.41
N LEU A 242 -12.20 7.60 0.01
CA LEU A 242 -12.29 8.60 -1.04
C LEU A 242 -11.99 9.99 -0.44
N LEU A 243 -10.72 10.38 -0.49
CA LEU A 243 -10.26 11.68 0.01
C LEU A 243 -11.00 12.83 -0.71
N PRO A 244 -11.18 13.99 -0.07
CA PRO A 244 -10.60 14.42 1.22
C PRO A 244 -11.34 13.91 2.47
N LYS A 245 -12.40 13.10 2.32
CA LYS A 245 -13.11 12.53 3.47
C LYS A 245 -12.26 11.47 4.18
N TYR A 246 -12.39 11.42 5.51
CA TYR A 246 -11.80 10.42 6.40
C TYR A 246 -10.26 10.39 6.39
N ARG A 247 -9.60 11.54 6.44
CA ARG A 247 -8.15 11.62 6.72
C ARG A 247 -7.83 11.02 8.09
N GLY A 248 -6.75 10.27 8.23
CA GLY A 248 -6.27 9.75 9.52
C GLY A 248 -6.31 8.24 9.67
N ALA A 249 -6.48 7.80 10.92
CA ALA A 249 -6.01 6.48 11.36
C ALA A 249 -6.96 5.29 11.08
N SER A 250 -8.25 5.52 10.83
CA SER A 250 -9.24 4.44 10.67
C SER A 250 -10.31 4.75 9.61
N PRO A 251 -9.90 5.06 8.36
CA PRO A 251 -10.82 5.47 7.31
C PRO A 251 -11.81 4.37 6.91
N LEU A 252 -11.33 3.12 6.83
CA LEU A 252 -12.12 1.98 6.38
C LEU A 252 -13.31 1.67 7.29
N GLN A 253 -13.18 1.92 8.60
CA GLN A 253 -14.25 1.73 9.56
C GLN A 253 -15.18 2.95 9.59
N SER A 254 -14.60 4.15 9.50
CA SER A 254 -15.33 5.41 9.64
C SER A 254 -16.44 5.56 8.58
N VAL A 255 -16.23 5.05 7.37
CA VAL A 255 -17.28 5.03 6.34
C VAL A 255 -18.52 4.24 6.74
N PHE A 256 -18.39 3.19 7.57
CA PHE A 256 -19.56 2.44 8.05
C PHE A 256 -20.22 3.12 9.24
N LEU A 257 -19.43 3.78 10.10
CA LEU A 257 -19.94 4.54 11.23
C LEU A 257 -20.78 5.75 10.78
N ALA A 258 -20.40 6.36 9.65
CA ALA A 258 -21.13 7.44 9.00
C ALA A 258 -22.18 6.95 7.98
N ASP A 259 -22.42 5.63 7.89
CA ASP A 259 -23.33 4.98 6.95
C ASP A 259 -23.17 5.45 5.48
N GLU A 260 -21.93 5.63 5.02
CA GLU A 260 -21.67 6.07 3.66
C GLU A 260 -22.12 5.02 2.63
N PRO A 261 -22.76 5.44 1.52
CA PRO A 261 -23.22 4.53 0.46
C PRO A 261 -22.09 4.01 -0.43
N GLN A 262 -20.89 4.59 -0.30
CA GLN A 262 -19.70 4.21 -1.04
C GLN A 262 -18.44 4.44 -0.22
N SER A 263 -17.39 3.71 -0.56
CA SER A 263 -16.03 3.93 -0.07
C SER A 263 -15.06 3.59 -1.19
N GLY A 264 -13.77 3.52 -0.91
CA GLY A 264 -12.76 3.33 -1.93
C GLY A 264 -11.35 3.44 -1.39
N ILE A 265 -10.41 3.51 -2.33
CA ILE A 265 -9.05 3.93 -2.05
C ILE A 265 -8.71 5.17 -2.84
N THR A 266 -7.87 6.01 -2.27
CA THR A 266 -7.24 7.14 -2.96
C THR A 266 -5.73 6.94 -2.96
N ILE A 267 -5.12 7.00 -4.14
CA ILE A 267 -3.67 7.05 -4.28
C ILE A 267 -3.28 8.52 -4.24
N MET A 268 -2.40 8.90 -3.33
CA MET A 268 -2.03 10.30 -3.11
C MET A 268 -0.55 10.45 -2.82
N HIS A 269 -0.02 11.64 -3.05
CA HIS A 269 1.25 12.03 -2.46
C HIS A 269 1.15 12.12 -0.95
N MET A 270 2.24 11.77 -0.28
CA MET A 270 2.46 12.11 1.10
C MET A 270 3.12 13.49 1.19
N ASP A 271 2.72 14.27 2.20
CA ASP A 271 3.35 15.51 2.60
C ASP A 271 3.56 15.51 4.13
N ALA A 272 3.93 16.65 4.71
CA ALA A 272 4.12 16.77 6.14
C ALA A 272 2.82 16.64 6.96
N GLY A 273 1.65 16.76 6.33
CA GLY A 273 0.35 16.66 6.97
C GLY A 273 -0.18 15.23 7.01
N MET A 274 -1.25 15.02 7.81
CA MET A 274 -1.91 13.72 7.91
C MET A 274 -2.93 13.58 6.78
N ASP A 275 -2.56 12.82 5.75
CA ASP A 275 -3.38 12.52 4.58
C ASP A 275 -3.87 13.76 3.80
N THR A 276 -3.07 14.83 3.75
CA THR A 276 -3.41 16.10 3.08
C THR A 276 -2.85 16.25 1.67
N GLY A 277 -1.89 15.40 1.28
CA GLY A 277 -1.20 15.52 0.01
C GLY A 277 -2.11 15.36 -1.22
N ALA A 278 -1.61 15.81 -2.37
CA ALA A 278 -2.38 15.83 -3.61
C ALA A 278 -2.80 14.42 -4.05
N MET A 279 -4.06 14.27 -4.45
CA MET A 279 -4.65 13.01 -4.91
C MET A 279 -4.27 12.74 -6.36
N ILE A 280 -3.78 11.55 -6.65
CA ILE A 280 -3.36 11.12 -8.00
C ILE A 280 -4.51 10.40 -8.70
N ASP A 281 -5.13 9.44 -8.01
CA ASP A 281 -6.17 8.59 -8.59
C ASP A 281 -7.09 8.02 -7.50
N LYS A 282 -8.30 7.60 -7.87
CA LYS A 282 -9.30 7.05 -6.95
C LYS A 282 -10.00 5.83 -7.53
N LEU A 283 -10.20 4.83 -6.69
CA LEU A 283 -11.02 3.66 -7.00
C LEU A 283 -12.19 3.58 -6.01
N ALA A 284 -13.41 3.73 -6.53
CA ALA A 284 -14.64 3.74 -5.73
C ALA A 284 -15.36 2.39 -5.78
N PHE A 285 -15.99 2.03 -4.65
CA PHE A 285 -16.82 0.86 -4.48
C PHE A 285 -18.16 1.26 -3.88
N LYS A 286 -19.24 0.81 -4.53
CA LYS A 286 -20.56 0.82 -3.91
C LYS A 286 -20.58 -0.14 -2.72
N LEU A 287 -21.27 0.30 -1.69
CA LEU A 287 -21.38 -0.40 -0.43
C LEU A 287 -22.84 -0.89 -0.25
N PRO A 288 -23.13 -2.20 -0.47
CA PRO A 288 -24.49 -2.78 -0.35
C PRO A 288 -24.98 -2.82 1.10
N PHE A 289 -26.29 -2.77 1.38
CA PHE A 289 -26.81 -2.72 2.76
C PHE A 289 -26.14 -3.72 3.74
N GLU A 290 -26.16 -5.00 3.39
CA GLU A 290 -25.53 -6.08 4.16
C GLU A 290 -24.06 -6.24 3.76
N ARG A 291 -23.18 -5.63 4.56
CA ARG A 291 -21.73 -5.56 4.33
C ARG A 291 -21.00 -5.26 5.62
N THR A 292 -19.71 -5.51 5.65
CA THR A 292 -18.83 -5.15 6.77
C THR A 292 -17.52 -4.56 6.25
N VAL A 293 -16.70 -4.04 7.17
CA VAL A 293 -15.34 -3.61 6.84
C VAL A 293 -14.49 -4.75 6.27
N LYS A 294 -14.78 -6.01 6.65
CA LYS A 294 -14.09 -7.19 6.08
C LYS A 294 -14.35 -7.31 4.59
N ASP A 295 -15.58 -7.06 4.14
CA ASP A 295 -15.96 -7.14 2.72
C ASP A 295 -15.31 -6.00 1.92
N LEU A 296 -15.24 -4.80 2.49
CA LEU A 296 -14.51 -3.69 1.87
C LEU A 296 -13.02 -3.99 1.74
N ILE A 297 -12.38 -4.52 2.79
CA ILE A 297 -10.96 -4.93 2.75
C ILE A 297 -10.76 -5.97 1.65
N ALA A 298 -11.62 -6.98 1.54
CA ALA A 298 -11.53 -8.01 0.51
C ALA A 298 -11.64 -7.41 -0.91
N LYS A 299 -12.56 -6.45 -1.13
CA LYS A 299 -12.68 -5.73 -2.41
C LYS A 299 -11.41 -4.95 -2.75
N ILE A 300 -10.84 -4.24 -1.77
CA ILE A 300 -9.59 -3.49 -1.92
C ILE A 300 -8.42 -4.42 -2.23
N GLN A 301 -8.27 -5.52 -1.48
CA GLN A 301 -7.22 -6.51 -1.70
C GLN A 301 -7.31 -7.17 -3.08
N LYS A 302 -8.53 -7.31 -3.64
CA LYS A 302 -8.75 -7.86 -4.98
C LYS A 302 -8.42 -6.88 -6.10
N SER A 303 -8.85 -5.62 -6.00
CA SER A 303 -8.82 -4.67 -7.14
C SER A 303 -7.76 -3.58 -6.99
N GLY A 304 -7.40 -3.24 -5.74
CA GLY A 304 -6.44 -2.21 -5.41
C GLY A 304 -5.01 -2.46 -5.90
N PRO A 305 -4.46 -3.69 -5.88
CA PRO A 305 -3.08 -3.92 -6.30
C PRO A 305 -2.83 -3.58 -7.78
N GLN A 306 -3.67 -4.08 -8.69
CA GLN A 306 -3.56 -3.77 -10.12
C GLN A 306 -3.77 -2.27 -10.35
N PHE A 307 -4.77 -1.68 -9.69
CA PHE A 307 -5.04 -0.25 -9.75
C PHE A 307 -3.81 0.58 -9.34
N LEU A 308 -3.14 0.22 -8.23
CA LEU A 308 -1.91 0.88 -7.81
C LEU A 308 -0.82 0.83 -8.89
N ASN A 309 -0.52 -0.36 -9.42
CA ASN A 309 0.54 -0.51 -10.42
C ASN A 309 0.28 0.33 -11.67
N ASP A 310 -0.98 0.36 -12.14
CA ASP A 310 -1.34 1.15 -13.31
C ASP A 310 -1.32 2.65 -13.02
N THR A 311 -1.80 3.09 -11.85
CA THR A 311 -1.70 4.49 -11.40
C THR A 311 -0.24 4.95 -11.30
N LEU A 312 0.65 4.16 -10.68
CA LEU A 312 2.08 4.51 -10.57
C LEU A 312 2.72 4.67 -11.96
N ARG A 313 2.38 3.78 -12.90
CA ARG A 313 2.87 3.86 -14.27
C ARG A 313 2.37 5.11 -14.98
N SER A 314 1.06 5.34 -15.00
CA SER A 314 0.48 6.49 -15.69
C SER A 314 0.91 7.82 -15.06
N TYR A 315 1.04 7.86 -13.73
CA TYR A 315 1.59 9.01 -13.03
C TYR A 315 3.05 9.30 -13.45
N ALA A 316 3.92 8.30 -13.46
CA ALA A 316 5.31 8.50 -13.90
C ALA A 316 5.46 8.81 -15.40
N LYS A 317 4.44 8.53 -16.21
CA LYS A 317 4.33 8.96 -17.60
C LYS A 317 3.76 10.38 -17.77
N ALA A 318 3.41 11.04 -16.67
CA ALA A 318 2.73 12.32 -16.63
C ALA A 318 1.33 12.32 -17.30
N GLU A 319 0.73 11.13 -17.46
CA GLU A 319 -0.65 10.96 -17.95
C GLU A 319 -1.67 11.30 -16.86
N LEU A 320 -1.28 11.17 -15.59
CA LEU A 320 -2.06 11.60 -14.43
C LEU A 320 -1.39 12.80 -13.76
N GLN A 321 -2.20 13.79 -13.39
CA GLN A 321 -1.75 15.00 -12.72
C GLN A 321 -2.34 15.07 -11.30
N PRO A 322 -1.51 15.14 -10.25
CA PRO A 322 -1.99 15.21 -8.88
C PRO A 322 -2.85 16.45 -8.64
N GLN A 323 -3.99 16.26 -7.99
CA GLN A 323 -4.95 17.31 -7.68
C GLN A 323 -4.89 17.65 -6.18
N PRO A 324 -4.70 18.93 -5.80
CA PRO A 324 -4.85 19.36 -4.42
C PRO A 324 -6.21 18.96 -3.85
N GLN A 325 -6.25 18.66 -2.56
CA GLN A 325 -7.49 18.35 -1.88
C GLN A 325 -8.31 19.62 -1.63
N ASN A 326 -9.65 19.51 -1.70
CA ASN A 326 -10.53 20.58 -1.28
C ASN A 326 -10.75 20.50 0.24
N GLU A 327 -10.15 21.45 0.97
CA GLU A 327 -10.19 21.49 2.43
C GLU A 327 -11.61 21.62 3.00
N SER A 328 -12.56 22.23 2.28
CA SER A 328 -13.94 22.36 2.77
C SER A 328 -14.73 21.04 2.81
N LEU A 329 -14.25 20.03 2.07
CA LEU A 329 -14.83 18.69 2.04
C LEU A 329 -14.09 17.70 2.95
N ALA A 330 -13.01 18.14 3.59
CA ALA A 330 -12.18 17.27 4.40
C ALA A 330 -12.90 16.86 5.69
N THR A 331 -12.83 15.57 6.01
CA THR A 331 -13.27 15.04 7.30
C THR A 331 -12.16 14.19 7.89
N HIS A 332 -12.18 13.99 9.21
CA HIS A 332 -11.10 13.31 9.93
C HIS A 332 -11.62 12.07 10.65
N CYS A 333 -10.76 11.06 10.74
CA CYS A 333 -11.00 9.85 11.51
C CYS A 333 -9.89 9.65 12.54
N GLN A 334 -10.28 9.18 13.71
CA GLN A 334 -9.39 8.92 14.83
C GLN A 334 -9.07 7.42 14.94
N LYS A 335 -8.07 7.11 15.74
CA LYS A 335 -7.73 5.73 16.07
C LYS A 335 -8.86 5.11 16.91
N ILE A 336 -9.34 3.95 16.49
CA ILE A 336 -10.40 3.25 17.19
C ILE A 336 -9.92 2.71 18.54
N THR A 337 -10.71 2.91 19.59
CA THR A 337 -10.47 2.35 20.93
C THR A 337 -11.36 1.14 21.19
N LYS A 338 -11.09 0.40 22.27
CA LYS A 338 -11.84 -0.82 22.60
C LYS A 338 -13.25 -0.49 23.14
N GLU A 339 -13.39 0.67 23.76
CA GLU A 339 -14.59 1.18 24.43
C GLU A 339 -15.63 1.62 23.40
N GLN A 340 -15.22 2.10 22.23
CA GLN A 340 -16.13 2.48 21.15
C GLN A 340 -16.99 1.32 20.61
N GLY A 341 -16.58 0.07 20.84
CA GLY A 341 -17.39 -1.11 20.54
C GLY A 341 -18.48 -1.39 21.57
N GLU A 342 -18.52 -0.69 22.69
CA GLU A 342 -19.53 -0.88 23.72
C GLU A 342 -20.88 -0.26 23.30
N ILE A 343 -21.96 -0.98 23.59
CA ILE A 343 -23.34 -0.56 23.32
C ILE A 343 -24.21 -0.79 24.54
N GLN A 344 -25.33 -0.07 24.60
CA GLN A 344 -26.46 -0.32 25.50
C GLN A 344 -27.62 -0.91 24.70
N PRO A 345 -27.83 -2.26 24.71
CA PRO A 345 -28.77 -2.90 23.79
C PRO A 345 -30.23 -2.43 23.88
N SER A 346 -30.64 -1.90 25.02
CA SER A 346 -32.00 -1.38 25.26
C SER A 346 -32.15 0.12 25.05
N ASN A 347 -31.05 0.85 24.82
CA ASN A 347 -31.07 2.31 24.73
C ASN A 347 -30.51 2.81 23.39
N ASP A 348 -29.40 2.23 22.93
CA ASP A 348 -28.74 2.67 21.70
C ASP A 348 -29.58 2.28 20.48
N PRO A 349 -29.81 3.22 19.53
CA PRO A 349 -30.55 2.93 18.31
C PRO A 349 -29.92 1.78 17.51
N LEU A 350 -30.75 0.92 16.91
CA LEU A 350 -30.28 -0.19 16.07
C LEU A 350 -29.44 0.34 14.89
N SER A 351 -29.72 1.53 14.38
CA SER A 351 -28.93 2.17 13.33
C SER A 351 -27.47 2.40 13.74
N GLU A 352 -27.23 2.92 14.94
CA GLU A 352 -25.89 3.12 15.49
C GLU A 352 -25.21 1.76 15.78
N VAL A 353 -25.94 0.84 16.39
CA VAL A 353 -25.44 -0.50 16.68
C VAL A 353 -25.03 -1.22 15.40
N TYR A 354 -25.82 -1.11 14.33
CA TYR A 354 -25.53 -1.72 13.04
C TYR A 354 -24.35 -1.05 12.34
N ALA A 355 -24.24 0.28 12.40
CA ALA A 355 -23.07 1.01 11.91
C ALA A 355 -21.78 0.55 12.61
N LYS A 356 -21.81 0.46 13.95
CA LYS A 356 -20.72 -0.09 14.77
C LYS A 356 -20.44 -1.55 14.41
N TYR A 357 -21.45 -2.39 14.22
CA TYR A 357 -21.28 -3.80 13.86
C TYR A 357 -20.54 -3.96 12.53
N ARG A 358 -20.99 -3.25 11.48
CA ARG A 358 -20.36 -3.29 10.16
C ARG A 358 -18.93 -2.74 10.18
N GLY A 359 -18.72 -1.61 10.86
CA GLY A 359 -17.42 -0.94 10.95
C GLY A 359 -16.40 -1.65 11.84
N TYR A 360 -16.85 -2.25 12.93
CA TYR A 360 -15.99 -2.90 13.95
C TYR A 360 -15.99 -4.43 13.87
N PHE A 361 -16.53 -5.00 12.79
CA PHE A 361 -16.67 -6.45 12.60
C PHE A 361 -15.39 -7.25 12.90
N LEU A 362 -14.22 -6.72 12.50
CA LEU A 362 -12.92 -7.33 12.82
C LEU A 362 -12.47 -6.99 14.25
N ARG A 363 -12.39 -5.69 14.57
CA ARG A 363 -12.01 -5.14 15.88
C ARG A 363 -12.62 -3.74 16.05
N PRO A 364 -12.97 -3.32 17.27
CA PRO A 364 -12.95 -4.06 18.54
C PRO A 364 -14.09 -5.09 18.71
N LYS A 365 -14.99 -5.22 17.71
CA LYS A 365 -16.31 -5.85 17.79
C LYS A 365 -17.29 -5.10 18.69
N VAL A 366 -18.58 -5.25 18.36
CA VAL A 366 -19.67 -4.73 19.18
C VAL A 366 -19.87 -5.64 20.38
N ARG A 367 -20.01 -5.05 21.57
CA ARG A 367 -20.15 -5.78 22.83
C ARG A 367 -20.97 -5.01 23.85
N PHE A 368 -21.53 -5.71 24.83
CA PHE A 368 -22.20 -5.13 25.99
C PHE A 368 -21.92 -5.97 27.23
N THR A 369 -22.32 -5.47 28.40
CA THR A 369 -22.18 -6.17 29.67
C THR A 369 -23.54 -6.61 30.18
N LEU A 370 -23.65 -7.86 30.62
CA LEU A 370 -24.83 -8.43 31.25
C LEU A 370 -24.38 -9.26 32.46
N HIS A 371 -24.90 -8.94 33.66
CA HIS A 371 -24.50 -9.59 34.92
C HIS A 371 -22.98 -9.68 35.07
N GLU A 372 -22.29 -8.54 34.88
CA GLU A 372 -20.82 -8.40 34.91
C GLU A 372 -20.04 -9.19 33.86
N LYS A 373 -20.70 -9.96 33.00
CA LYS A 373 -20.09 -10.72 31.92
C LYS A 373 -20.16 -9.96 30.61
N LYS A 374 -19.07 -10.03 29.84
CA LYS A 374 -19.03 -9.45 28.49
C LYS A 374 -19.76 -10.35 27.51
N VAL A 375 -20.59 -9.74 26.67
CA VAL A 375 -21.29 -10.40 25.57
C VAL A 375 -20.88 -9.69 24.27
N VAL A 376 -20.33 -10.45 23.33
CA VAL A 376 -19.93 -9.95 22.02
C VAL A 376 -21.04 -10.27 21.01
N VAL A 377 -21.38 -9.32 20.15
CA VAL A 377 -22.22 -9.54 18.98
C VAL A 377 -21.36 -10.13 17.88
N GLU A 378 -21.52 -11.42 17.59
CA GLU A 378 -20.77 -12.13 16.54
C GLU A 378 -21.47 -12.01 15.18
N GLU A 379 -22.80 -12.03 15.17
CA GLU A 379 -23.62 -11.88 13.97
C GLU A 379 -24.79 -10.95 14.21
N LEU A 380 -25.07 -10.06 13.26
CA LEU A 380 -26.24 -9.19 13.23
C LEU A 380 -26.68 -9.00 11.78
N ILE A 381 -27.70 -9.75 11.36
CA ILE A 381 -28.29 -9.69 10.02
C ILE A 381 -29.65 -9.02 10.13
N LEU A 382 -29.87 -8.00 9.29
CA LEU A 382 -31.08 -7.19 9.32
C LEU A 382 -31.92 -7.35 8.05
N ASP A 383 -33.23 -7.22 8.19
CA ASP A 383 -34.13 -6.95 7.08
C ASP A 383 -34.11 -5.46 6.73
N GLU A 384 -33.76 -5.12 5.50
CA GLU A 384 -33.64 -3.72 5.07
C GLU A 384 -34.98 -2.98 5.16
N VAL A 385 -36.10 -3.61 4.78
CA VAL A 385 -37.42 -2.96 4.76
C VAL A 385 -37.88 -2.64 6.18
N HIS A 386 -37.71 -3.57 7.12
CA HIS A 386 -38.04 -3.31 8.53
C HIS A 386 -37.04 -2.35 9.17
N TYR A 387 -35.75 -2.44 8.83
CA TYR A 387 -34.71 -1.54 9.34
C TYR A 387 -35.02 -0.06 9.03
N GLN A 388 -35.52 0.25 7.84
CA GLN A 388 -35.92 1.62 7.50
C GLN A 388 -37.07 2.16 8.40
N LYS A 389 -37.87 1.27 8.99
CA LYS A 389 -38.99 1.64 9.87
C LYS A 389 -38.60 1.66 11.35
N SER A 390 -37.73 0.74 11.79
CA SER A 390 -37.42 0.51 13.19
C SER A 390 -35.96 0.78 13.57
N GLY A 391 -35.13 1.31 12.66
CA GLY A 391 -33.70 1.57 12.92
C GLY A 391 -33.43 2.57 14.04
N ALA A 392 -34.38 3.48 14.32
CA ALA A 392 -34.30 4.41 15.45
C ALA A 392 -34.63 3.75 16.81
N GLN A 393 -35.27 2.58 16.80
CA GLN A 393 -35.57 1.81 18.01
C GLN A 393 -34.34 1.00 18.41
N PRO A 394 -34.20 0.64 19.71
CA PRO A 394 -33.05 -0.10 20.20
C PRO A 394 -32.95 -1.52 19.61
N LEU A 395 -31.82 -2.18 19.85
CA LEU A 395 -31.60 -3.58 19.44
C LEU A 395 -32.63 -4.52 20.07
N ARG A 396 -33.02 -4.26 21.32
CA ARG A 396 -34.10 -4.96 22.03
C ARG A 396 -34.85 -4.01 22.97
N ASP A 397 -36.08 -4.35 23.30
CA ASP A 397 -36.84 -3.62 24.32
C ASP A 397 -36.48 -4.06 25.76
N GLU A 398 -37.19 -3.47 26.72
CA GLU A 398 -37.11 -3.74 28.16
C GLU A 398 -37.53 -5.18 28.52
N HIS A 399 -38.40 -5.77 27.70
CA HIS A 399 -38.93 -7.13 27.85
C HIS A 399 -38.09 -8.18 27.09
N PHE A 400 -36.90 -7.81 26.61
CA PHE A 400 -36.01 -8.66 25.84
C PHE A 400 -36.66 -9.21 24.56
N GLN A 401 -37.51 -8.42 23.91
CA GLN A 401 -37.95 -8.66 22.53
C GLN A 401 -36.99 -7.95 21.57
N LEU A 402 -36.60 -8.64 20.51
CA LEU A 402 -35.72 -8.07 19.50
C LEU A 402 -36.47 -7.07 18.62
N ASN A 403 -35.72 -6.08 18.14
CA ASN A 403 -36.18 -5.21 17.08
C ASN A 403 -36.66 -6.05 15.86
N PRO A 404 -37.82 -5.73 15.25
CA PRO A 404 -38.39 -6.52 14.15
C PRO A 404 -37.51 -6.55 12.89
N ALA A 405 -36.54 -5.65 12.77
CA ALA A 405 -35.57 -5.68 11.69
C ALA A 405 -34.54 -6.81 11.82
N ILE A 406 -34.39 -7.46 12.98
CA ILE A 406 -33.35 -8.46 13.20
C ILE A 406 -33.79 -9.82 12.65
N LYS A 407 -33.11 -10.29 11.59
CA LYS A 407 -33.29 -11.65 11.02
C LYS A 407 -32.48 -12.68 11.79
N SER A 408 -31.24 -12.33 12.12
CA SER A 408 -30.32 -13.20 12.88
C SER A 408 -29.48 -12.38 13.84
N LEU A 409 -29.30 -12.92 15.04
CA LEU A 409 -28.45 -12.36 16.08
C LEU A 409 -27.73 -13.50 16.80
N LEU A 410 -26.41 -13.55 16.64
CA LEU A 410 -25.55 -14.47 17.40
C LEU A 410 -24.77 -13.70 18.46
N LEU A 411 -24.95 -14.13 19.71
CA LEU A 411 -24.30 -13.56 20.88
C LEU A 411 -23.29 -14.54 21.45
N LYS A 412 -22.12 -14.03 21.83
CA LYS A 412 -21.05 -14.80 22.46
C LYS A 412 -20.78 -14.27 23.87
N PRO A 413 -21.36 -14.90 24.90
CA PRO A 413 -20.99 -14.65 26.28
C PRO A 413 -19.53 -15.02 26.54
N GLU A 414 -18.90 -14.32 27.48
CA GLU A 414 -17.54 -14.59 27.93
C GLU A 414 -17.35 -16.06 28.33
N GLY A 415 -16.30 -16.70 27.79
CA GLY A 415 -15.97 -18.10 28.04
C GLY A 415 -16.89 -19.12 27.36
N LYS A 416 -17.84 -18.69 26.50
CA LYS A 416 -18.81 -19.57 25.84
C LYS A 416 -18.70 -19.50 24.31
N ARG A 417 -19.40 -20.43 23.64
CA ARG A 417 -19.59 -20.40 22.19
C ARG A 417 -20.66 -19.36 21.83
N ALA A 418 -20.62 -18.88 20.59
CA ALA A 418 -21.70 -18.06 20.06
C ALA A 418 -23.00 -18.89 20.03
N MET A 419 -24.13 -18.25 20.31
CA MET A 419 -25.46 -18.86 20.33
C MET A 419 -26.50 -17.88 19.81
N ASP A 420 -27.62 -18.40 19.31
CA ASP A 420 -28.76 -17.58 18.89
C ASP A 420 -29.41 -16.86 20.08
N PHE A 421 -30.21 -15.84 19.78
CA PHE A 421 -30.85 -15.03 20.81
C PHE A 421 -31.83 -15.82 21.69
N GLN A 422 -32.52 -16.84 21.16
CA GLN A 422 -33.46 -17.64 21.95
C GLN A 422 -32.74 -18.49 22.99
N SER A 423 -31.64 -19.13 22.58
CA SER A 423 -30.70 -19.85 23.46
C SER A 423 -30.10 -18.92 24.51
N PHE A 424 -29.66 -17.72 24.10
CA PHE A 424 -29.16 -16.70 25.02
C PHE A 424 -30.22 -16.27 26.04
N LYS A 425 -31.45 -16.00 25.60
CA LYS A 425 -32.57 -15.62 26.47
C LYS A 425 -32.88 -16.70 27.51
N ASN A 426 -32.94 -17.96 27.08
CA ASN A 426 -33.22 -19.09 27.96
C ASN A 426 -32.15 -19.30 29.04
N GLY A 427 -30.87 -19.02 28.76
CA GLY A 427 -29.77 -19.28 29.68
C GLY A 427 -29.28 -18.08 30.50
N TYR A 428 -29.52 -16.86 30.05
CA TYR A 428 -28.92 -15.64 30.64
C TYR A 428 -29.92 -14.57 31.06
N LEU A 429 -31.14 -14.61 30.53
CA LEU A 429 -32.17 -13.60 30.79
C LEU A 429 -33.36 -14.14 31.60
N LYS A 430 -33.45 -15.47 31.77
CA LYS A 430 -34.32 -16.10 32.77
C LYS A 430 -33.55 -16.16 34.09
N ALA A 431 -33.77 -15.16 34.94
CA ALA A 431 -33.56 -15.27 36.38
C ALA A 431 -34.92 -15.49 37.03
#